data_AF-A0A7R9RY14-F1
#
_entry.id   AF-A0A7R9RY14-F1
#
_cell.length_a   1.000
_cell.length_b   1.000
_cell.length_c   1.000
_cell.angle_alpha   90.00
_cell.angle_beta   90.00
_cell.angle_gamma   90.00
#
_symmetry.space_group_name_H-M   'P 1'
#
loop_
_entity.id
_entity.type
_entity.pdbx_description
1 polymer ?
#
loop_
_entity_poly.entity_id
_entity_poly.type
_entity_poly.pdbx_seq_one_letter_code
_entity_poly.pdbx_strand_id
1 'polypeptide(L)'
;GSPQGCVQSSLLFTLMTHDCSARFDSNHIVKFSDDTIVVGLIGDNNEQAYRDEVNQLEDWCDANNLILNVSETKEIIVDFRKNRTRHTPLTIN
;
A
#
# COMPACT_ATOMS: atom_id res chain seq x y z
N GLY A 1 10.11 -18.65 -11.14
CA GLY A 1 10.96 -17.49 -10.80
C GLY A 1 11.74 -17.09 -12.02
N SER A 2 11.70 -15.80 -12.37
CA SER A 2 12.54 -15.21 -13.43
C SER A 2 13.93 -14.89 -12.85
N PRO A 3 15.02 -14.96 -13.64
CA PRO A 3 16.36 -14.61 -13.16
C PRO A 3 16.43 -13.15 -12.70
N GLN A 4 17.11 -12.90 -11.57
CA GLN A 4 17.43 -11.54 -11.13
C GLN A 4 18.34 -10.86 -12.16
N GLY A 5 17.92 -9.70 -12.66
CA GLY A 5 18.71 -8.88 -13.59
C GLY A 5 18.20 -8.82 -15.03
N CYS A 6 17.08 -9.46 -15.37
CA CYS A 6 16.39 -9.15 -16.63
C CYS A 6 15.60 -7.85 -16.49
N VAL A 7 15.95 -6.81 -17.24
CA VAL A 7 15.13 -5.56 -17.39
C VAL A 7 13.67 -5.89 -17.72
N GLN A 8 13.45 -7.06 -18.34
CA GLN A 8 12.15 -7.62 -18.69
C GLN A 8 11.32 -8.06 -17.46
N SER A 9 11.92 -8.46 -16.33
CA SER A 9 11.17 -8.87 -15.13
C SER A 9 10.59 -7.66 -14.39
N SER A 10 11.31 -6.54 -14.34
CA SER A 10 10.81 -5.29 -13.78
C SER A 10 9.62 -4.76 -14.58
N LEU A 11 9.71 -4.80 -15.91
CA LEU A 11 8.61 -4.41 -16.79
C LEU A 11 7.38 -5.33 -16.64
N LEU A 12 7.60 -6.65 -16.57
CA LEU A 12 6.52 -7.61 -16.36
C LEU A 12 5.86 -7.43 -14.99
N PHE A 13 6.64 -7.13 -13.96
CA PHE A 13 6.13 -6.84 -12.61
C PHE A 13 5.31 -5.53 -12.58
N THR A 14 5.78 -4.48 -13.25
CA THR A 14 5.02 -3.23 -13.41
C THR A 14 3.69 -3.47 -14.15
N LEU A 15 3.68 -4.28 -15.21
CA LEU A 15 2.45 -4.67 -15.91
C LEU A 15 1.51 -5.51 -15.03
N MET A 16 2.05 -6.50 -14.31
CA MET A 16 1.29 -7.39 -13.44
C MET A 16 0.66 -6.66 -12.25
N THR A 17 1.29 -5.59 -11.78
CA THR A 17 0.80 -4.80 -10.65
C THR A 17 0.07 -3.52 -11.09
N HIS A 18 -0.01 -3.22 -12.39
CA HIS A 18 -0.63 -2.00 -12.91
C HIS A 18 -2.09 -1.84 -12.44
N ASP A 19 -2.82 -2.95 -12.35
CA ASP A 19 -4.26 -2.92 -12.04
C ASP A 19 -4.57 -2.60 -10.57
N CYS A 20 -3.60 -2.76 -9.66
CA CYS A 20 -3.76 -2.29 -8.29
C CYS A 20 -3.43 -0.79 -8.24
N SER A 21 -4.49 -0.01 -8.41
CA SER A 21 -4.51 1.45 -8.39
C SER A 21 -5.34 1.93 -7.20
N ALA A 22 -5.10 3.17 -6.76
CA ALA A 22 -5.88 3.76 -5.69
C ALA A 22 -7.35 3.90 -6.12
N ARG A 23 -8.26 3.46 -5.26
CA ARG A 23 -9.70 3.64 -5.35
C ARG A 23 -10.16 5.05 -4.95
N PHE A 24 -9.44 5.72 -4.06
CA PHE A 24 -9.80 7.06 -3.59
C PHE A 24 -8.83 8.13 -4.14
N ASP A 25 -9.38 9.26 -4.60
CA ASP A 25 -8.58 10.40 -5.12
C ASP A 25 -7.63 11.00 -4.06
N SER A 26 -7.93 10.81 -2.77
CA SER A 26 -7.09 11.24 -1.65
C SER A 26 -5.89 10.34 -1.40
N ASN A 27 -5.81 9.22 -2.13
CA ASN A 27 -4.84 8.16 -1.87
C ASN A 27 -4.03 7.86 -3.13
N HIS A 28 -2.80 7.39 -2.92
CA HIS A 28 -1.86 7.04 -3.97
C HIS A 28 -1.17 5.74 -3.62
N ILE A 29 -1.07 4.85 -4.61
CA ILE A 29 -0.30 3.63 -4.52
C ILE A 29 0.94 3.81 -5.40
N VAL A 30 2.12 3.68 -4.78
CA VAL A 30 3.41 3.74 -5.48
C VAL A 30 4.05 2.36 -5.41
N LYS A 31 4.53 1.86 -6.54
CA LYS A 31 5.11 0.52 -6.65
C LYS A 31 6.48 0.59 -7.30
N PHE A 32 7.43 -0.12 -6.71
CA PHE A 32 8.78 -0.22 -7.25
C PHE A 32 9.36 -1.59 -6.97
N SER A 33 9.47 -2.44 -8.01
CA SER A 33 9.79 -3.86 -7.79
C SER A 33 8.81 -4.44 -6.75
N ASP A 34 9.30 -5.29 -5.85
CA ASP A 34 8.59 -5.88 -4.73
C ASP A 34 8.09 -4.89 -3.66
N ASP A 35 8.55 -3.64 -3.67
CA ASP A 35 8.08 -2.63 -2.72
C ASP A 35 6.77 -1.98 -3.18
N THR A 36 5.79 -1.90 -2.27
CA THR A 36 4.55 -1.15 -2.46
C THR A 36 4.32 -0.20 -1.30
N ILE A 37 4.00 1.06 -1.62
CA ILE A 37 3.70 2.10 -0.64
C ILE A 37 2.27 2.58 -0.89
N VAL A 38 1.45 2.55 0.16
CA VAL A 38 0.12 3.17 0.17
C VAL A 38 0.21 4.48 0.93
N VAL A 39 -0.14 5.58 0.28
CA VAL A 39 -0.16 6.92 0.86
C VAL A 39 -1.61 7.40 0.86
N GLY A 40 -2.15 7.77 2.02
CA GLY A 40 -3.49 8.34 2.14
C GLY A 40 -3.46 9.69 2.86
N LEU A 41 -4.16 10.68 2.32
CA LEU A 41 -4.37 11.94 3.01
C LEU A 41 -5.48 11.78 4.06
N ILE A 42 -5.14 11.96 5.34
CA ILE A 42 -6.10 11.91 6.45
C ILE A 42 -6.67 13.31 6.68
N GLY A 43 -7.97 13.47 6.43
CA GLY A 43 -8.73 14.69 6.71
C GLY A 43 -9.74 14.48 7.83
N ASP A 44 -9.99 15.50 8.67
CA ASP A 44 -11.03 15.48 9.71
C ASP A 44 -10.98 14.28 10.68
N ASN A 45 -9.79 13.73 10.96
CA ASN A 45 -9.58 12.48 11.71
C ASN A 45 -10.21 11.23 11.06
N ASN A 46 -10.58 11.31 9.78
CA ASN A 46 -11.12 10.20 9.04
C ASN A 46 -10.02 9.55 8.19
N GLU A 47 -9.55 8.40 8.65
CA GLU A 47 -8.56 7.56 7.97
C GLU A 47 -9.20 6.39 7.19
N GLN A 48 -10.53 6.36 7.07
CA GLN A 48 -11.25 5.23 6.46
C GLN A 48 -10.78 4.95 5.03
N ALA A 49 -10.62 5.99 4.21
CA ALA A 49 -10.15 5.83 2.83
C ALA A 49 -8.76 5.15 2.79
N TYR A 50 -7.84 5.52 3.68
CA TYR A 50 -6.53 4.88 3.80
C TYR A 50 -6.64 3.41 4.21
N ARG A 51 -7.46 3.09 5.22
CA ARG A 51 -7.66 1.71 5.67
C ARG A 51 -8.32 0.84 4.59
N ASP A 52 -9.28 1.39 3.86
CA ASP A 52 -9.95 0.69 2.77
C ASP A 52 -8.97 0.37 1.62
N GLU A 53 -8.01 1.24 1.32
CA GLU A 53 -6.94 0.92 0.37
C GLU A 53 -6.04 -0.21 0.85
N VAL A 54 -5.67 -0.22 2.14
CA VAL A 54 -4.83 -1.27 2.70
C VAL A 54 -5.55 -2.63 2.62
N ASN A 55 -6.83 -2.68 2.96
CA ASN A 55 -7.64 -3.89 2.82
C ASN A 55 -7.76 -4.33 1.36
N GLN A 56 -7.96 -3.39 0.43
CA GLN A 56 -8.02 -3.71 -0.99
C GLN A 56 -6.69 -4.23 -1.53
N LEU A 57 -5.55 -3.73 -1.02
CA LEU A 57 -4.24 -4.24 -1.37
C LEU A 57 -4.04 -5.68 -0.86
N GLU A 58 -4.49 -5.98 0.37
CA GLU A 58 -4.51 -7.33 0.94
C GLU A 58 -5.33 -8.29 0.04
N ASP A 59 -6.57 -7.94 -0.27
CA ASP A 59 -7.45 -8.71 -1.16
C ASP A 59 -6.81 -8.94 -2.55
N TRP A 60 -6.14 -7.92 -3.09
CA TRP A 60 -5.48 -8.00 -4.38
C TRP A 60 -4.26 -8.93 -4.33
N CYS A 61 -3.47 -8.88 -3.26
CA CYS A 61 -2.34 -9.79 -3.06
C CYS A 61 -2.81 -11.24 -3.01
N ASP A 62 -3.86 -11.52 -2.23
CA ASP A 62 -4.46 -12.85 -2.13
C ASP A 62 -4.96 -13.36 -3.49
N ALA A 63 -5.69 -12.51 -4.23
CA ALA A 63 -6.19 -12.85 -5.56
C ALA A 63 -5.07 -13.14 -6.58
N ASN A 64 -3.88 -12.57 -6.38
CA ASN A 64 -2.73 -12.72 -7.27
C ASN A 64 -1.67 -13.71 -6.75
N ASN A 65 -1.96 -14.46 -5.68
CA ASN A 65 -1.03 -15.39 -5.03
C ASN A 65 0.28 -14.72 -4.58
N LEU A 66 0.19 -13.47 -4.11
CA LEU A 66 1.27 -12.72 -3.50
C LEU A 66 1.12 -12.77 -1.98
N ILE A 67 2.25 -12.85 -1.28
CA ILE A 67 2.27 -12.88 0.19
C ILE A 67 2.79 -11.53 0.68
N LEU A 68 1.97 -10.83 1.49
CA LEU A 68 2.40 -9.61 2.17
C LEU A 68 3.33 -9.97 3.33
N ASN A 69 4.46 -9.29 3.41
CA ASN A 69 5.37 -9.41 4.55
C ASN A 69 4.96 -8.40 5.63
N VAL A 70 3.95 -8.76 6.42
CA VAL A 70 3.40 -7.89 7.48
C VAL A 70 4.46 -7.51 8.51
N SER A 71 5.40 -8.41 8.85
CA SER A 71 6.49 -8.11 9.80
C SER A 71 7.42 -6.99 9.34
N GLU A 72 7.70 -6.91 8.04
CA GLU A 72 8.57 -5.88 7.45
C GLU A 72 7.78 -4.62 7.09
N THR A 73 6.46 -4.70 6.95
CA THR A 73 5.60 -3.55 6.65
C THR A 73 5.56 -2.58 7.83
N LYS A 74 5.74 -1.29 7.55
CA LYS A 74 5.70 -0.22 8.56
C LYS A 74 4.64 0.82 8.20
N GLU A 75 3.83 1.19 9.19
CA GLU A 75 2.95 2.35 9.11
C GLU A 75 3.71 3.60 9.57
N ILE A 76 3.65 4.67 8.77
CA ILE A 76 4.27 5.95 9.08
C ILE A 76 3.18 7.02 9.02
N ILE A 77 2.94 7.69 10.16
CA ILE A 77 1.95 8.78 10.26
C ILE A 77 2.67 10.11 10.49
N VAL A 78 2.43 11.07 9.60
CA VAL A 78 2.96 12.43 9.71
C VAL A 78 1.83 13.38 10.11
N ASP A 79 1.80 13.76 11.39
CA ASP A 79 0.74 14.61 11.97
C ASP A 79 1.26 16.00 12.35
N PHE A 80 0.79 17.02 11.62
CA PHE A 80 1.17 18.42 11.79
C PHE A 80 0.32 19.18 12.83
N ARG A 81 -0.68 18.54 13.45
CA ARG A 81 -1.57 19.22 14.40
C ARG A 81 -0.85 19.53 15.71
N LYS A 82 -1.16 20.70 16.29
CA LYS A 82 -0.65 21.10 17.63
C LYS A 82 -1.14 20.18 18.73
N ASN A 83 -2.43 19.81 18.69
CA ASN A 83 -3.05 18.86 19.60
C ASN A 83 -3.23 17.53 18.85
N ARG A 84 -2.30 16.60 19.07
CA ARG A 84 -2.31 15.30 18.41
C ARG A 84 -3.34 14.39 19.07
N THR A 85 -4.27 13.85 18.28
CA THR A 85 -5.08 12.71 18.72
C THR A 85 -4.29 11.43 18.52
N ARG A 86 -4.56 10.41 19.34
CA ARG A 86 -3.98 9.09 19.10
C ARG A 86 -4.61 8.50 17.83
N HIS A 87 -3.77 8.05 16.92
CA HIS A 87 -4.18 7.28 15.76
C HIS A 87 -4.43 5.83 16.17
N THR A 88 -5.43 5.22 15.55
CA THR A 88 -5.72 3.80 15.78
C THR A 88 -4.65 2.98 15.07
N PRO A 89 -4.10 1.90 15.67
CA PRO A 89 -3.12 1.07 14.98
C PRO A 89 -3.68 0.49 13.67
N LEU A 90 -2.87 0.45 12.61
CA LEU A 90 -3.19 -0.34 11.43
C LEU A 90 -3.10 -1.84 11.75
N THR A 91 -4.04 -2.61 11.22
CA THR A 91 -4.04 -4.08 11.26
C THR A 91 -4.07 -4.56 9.83
N ILE A 92 -3.17 -5.48 9.50
CA ILE A 92 -3.05 -6.16 8.20
C ILE A 92 -3.04 -7.65 8.55
N ASN A 93 -3.88 -8.47 7.93
CA ASN A 93 -4.00 -9.89 8.29
C ASN A 93 -2.98 -10.77 7.58
#